data_AF-A0A4Q7PI52-F1
#
_entry.id   AF-A0A4Q7PI52-F1
#
_cell.length_a   1.000
_cell.length_b   1.000
_cell.length_c   1.000
_cell.angle_alpha   90.00
_cell.angle_beta   90.00
_cell.angle_gamma   90.00
#
_symmetry.space_group_name_H-M   'P 1'
#
loop_
_entity.id
_entity.type
_entity.pdbx_description
1 polymer ?
#
loop_
_entity_poly.entity_id
_entity_poly.type
_entity_poly.pdbx_seq_one_letter_code
_entity_poly.pdbx_strand_id
1 'polypeptide(L)'
;MKKHLVFILGLTLLLTACEEQDITSSPAEVAQQPTSEIQIDELVAQANGAKSSTGINFSLGYEQQVLLISRKGDVRESLLLGFTGIEDSRCPINARCITPGAAEVTMSFANRFGFNTLPMCIGACGVLDRPFDNEAQQRMEDEIVFELNNTNYVLVLKDVTPYLEAGVPTVEEDYAVQLQIKVQ
;
A
#
# COMPACT_ATOMS: atom_id res chain seq x y z
N MET A 1 10.46 28.46 48.04
CA MET A 1 9.82 27.93 49.26
C MET A 1 8.47 27.32 48.88
N LYS A 2 8.19 26.10 49.37
CA LYS A 2 6.90 25.35 49.32
C LYS A 2 6.52 24.74 47.96
N LYS A 3 6.03 23.51 47.85
CA LYS A 3 5.90 22.35 48.78
C LYS A 3 5.66 21.13 47.88
N HIS A 4 6.33 20.03 48.17
CA HIS A 4 6.07 18.71 47.60
C HIS A 4 4.62 18.27 47.87
N LEU A 5 3.98 17.64 46.88
CA LEU A 5 2.87 16.72 47.13
C LEU A 5 3.11 15.45 46.29
N VAL A 6 3.71 14.48 46.96
CA VAL A 6 3.90 13.10 46.50
C VAL A 6 2.60 12.37 46.83
N PHE A 7 1.89 11.86 45.82
CA PHE A 7 0.79 10.92 46.02
C PHE A 7 1.27 9.53 45.62
N ILE A 8 1.54 8.72 46.64
CA ILE A 8 1.76 7.27 46.56
C ILE A 8 0.45 6.62 47.01
N LEU A 9 -0.27 6.01 46.07
CA LEU A 9 -1.39 5.09 46.29
C LEU A 9 -1.59 4.33 44.97
N GLY A 10 -1.70 3.02 44.88
CA GLY A 10 -1.55 1.93 45.82
C GLY A 10 -1.52 0.70 44.92
N LEU A 11 -0.42 -0.03 44.95
CA LEU A 11 -0.18 -1.19 44.11
C LEU A 11 -0.98 -2.38 44.67
N THR A 12 -2.17 -2.64 44.13
CA THR A 12 -2.94 -3.85 44.44
C THR A 12 -2.55 -4.94 43.46
N LEU A 13 -1.61 -5.80 43.86
CA LEU A 13 -1.36 -7.08 43.18
C LEU A 13 -2.58 -7.98 43.38
N LEU A 14 -3.39 -8.15 42.32
CA LEU A 14 -4.27 -9.31 42.19
C LEU A 14 -3.47 -10.43 41.52
N LEU A 15 -3.05 -11.40 42.31
CA LEU A 15 -2.53 -12.69 41.85
C LEU A 15 -3.71 -13.52 41.32
N THR A 16 -4.08 -13.31 40.07
CA THR A 16 -4.93 -14.26 39.33
C THR A 16 -4.09 -15.49 39.00
N ALA A 17 -4.44 -16.62 39.62
CA ALA A 17 -3.94 -17.93 39.24
C ALA A 17 -4.24 -18.17 37.76
N CYS A 18 -3.19 -18.29 36.94
CA CYS A 18 -3.32 -18.82 35.59
C CYS A 18 -3.50 -20.33 35.71
N GLU A 19 -4.68 -20.81 35.34
CA GLU A 19 -4.92 -22.22 35.09
C GLU A 19 -4.24 -22.56 33.77
N GLU A 20 -3.19 -23.41 33.84
CA GLU A 20 -2.50 -23.98 32.67
C GLU A 20 -3.48 -24.89 31.92
N GLN A 21 -4.17 -24.33 30.92
CA GLN A 21 -4.83 -25.14 29.90
C GLN A 21 -3.79 -25.54 28.86
N ASP A 22 -3.47 -26.83 28.82
CA ASP A 22 -2.75 -27.48 27.74
C ASP A 22 -3.58 -27.39 26.44
N ILE A 23 -3.49 -26.25 25.77
CA ILE A 23 -4.03 -26.09 24.42
C ILE A 23 -3.03 -26.77 23.46
N THR A 24 -3.24 -28.06 23.24
CA THR A 24 -2.67 -28.79 22.10
C THR A 24 -3.38 -28.29 20.83
N SER A 25 -3.11 -27.04 20.43
CA SER A 25 -3.54 -26.53 19.13
C SER A 25 -2.56 -27.03 18.09
N SER A 26 -3.00 -28.01 17.29
CA SER A 26 -2.38 -28.34 16.02
C SER A 26 -2.14 -27.04 15.24
N PRO A 27 -0.92 -26.78 14.70
CA PRO A 27 -0.68 -25.59 13.92
C PRO A 27 -1.68 -25.59 12.76
N ALA A 28 -2.62 -24.65 12.79
CA ALA A 28 -3.49 -24.40 11.66
C ALA A 28 -2.57 -24.04 10.50
N GLU A 29 -2.56 -24.91 9.49
CA GLU A 29 -1.87 -24.70 8.23
C GLU A 29 -2.47 -23.42 7.62
N VAL A 30 -1.81 -22.29 7.87
CA VAL A 30 -2.18 -21.00 7.28
C VAL A 30 -2.01 -21.17 5.78
N ALA A 31 -3.14 -21.34 5.08
CA ALA A 31 -3.17 -21.44 3.64
C ALA A 31 -2.53 -20.18 3.07
N GLN A 32 -1.30 -20.32 2.56
CA GLN A 32 -0.56 -19.22 1.95
C GLN A 32 -1.33 -18.82 0.68
N GLN A 33 -1.89 -17.60 0.67
CA GLN A 33 -2.50 -17.05 -0.53
C GLN A 33 -1.43 -16.98 -1.65
N PRO A 34 -1.81 -17.31 -2.89
CA PRO A 34 -0.90 -17.30 -4.02
C PRO A 34 -0.36 -15.87 -4.24
N THR A 35 0.95 -15.69 -4.02
CA THR A 35 1.64 -14.43 -4.34
C THR A 35 2.10 -14.49 -5.78
N SER A 36 1.68 -13.53 -6.60
CA SER A 36 2.15 -13.41 -7.99
C SER A 36 3.58 -12.87 -8.03
N GLU A 37 4.41 -13.30 -8.99
CA GLU A 37 5.76 -12.78 -9.20
C GLU A 37 5.83 -11.94 -10.48
N ILE A 38 6.46 -10.76 -10.42
CA ILE A 38 6.72 -9.90 -11.59
C ILE A 38 8.22 -9.64 -11.70
N GLN A 39 8.82 -10.02 -12.82
CA GLN A 39 10.21 -9.66 -13.14
C GLN A 39 10.23 -8.26 -13.77
N ILE A 40 10.87 -7.28 -13.14
CA ILE A 40 10.80 -5.87 -13.58
C ILE A 40 11.97 -5.42 -14.47
N ASP A 41 13.07 -6.17 -14.49
CA ASP A 41 14.30 -5.79 -15.20
C ASP A 41 14.30 -6.12 -16.70
N GLU A 42 13.56 -7.16 -17.09
CA GLU A 42 13.56 -7.70 -18.46
C GLU A 42 12.94 -6.71 -19.47
N LEU A 43 12.22 -5.70 -18.98
CA LEU A 43 11.54 -4.68 -19.77
C LEU A 43 12.34 -3.40 -19.95
N VAL A 44 13.38 -3.19 -19.13
CA VAL A 44 14.30 -2.04 -19.22
C VAL A 44 15.24 -2.19 -20.42
N ALA A 45 15.63 -3.41 -20.75
CA ALA A 45 16.53 -3.70 -21.87
C ALA A 45 15.90 -3.40 -23.25
N GLN A 46 14.56 -3.49 -23.36
CA GLN A 46 13.84 -3.19 -24.60
C GLN A 46 13.59 -1.69 -24.81
N ALA A 47 13.73 -0.88 -23.75
CA ALA A 47 13.49 0.56 -23.79
C ALA A 47 14.66 1.40 -24.33
N ASN A 48 15.86 0.82 -24.43
CA ASN A 48 17.06 1.56 -24.86
C ASN A 48 17.19 1.72 -26.40
N GLY A 49 16.27 1.14 -27.20
CA GLY A 49 16.28 1.23 -28.67
C GLY A 49 15.22 2.17 -29.26
N ALA A 50 14.17 2.48 -28.52
CA ALA A 50 13.09 3.38 -28.91
C ALA A 50 12.56 4.02 -27.63
N LYS A 51 12.22 5.32 -27.64
CA LYS A 51 11.59 6.05 -26.53
C LYS A 51 10.41 5.24 -25.94
N SER A 52 10.69 4.36 -24.99
CA SER A 52 9.75 3.37 -24.49
C SER A 52 9.35 3.82 -23.10
N SER A 53 8.28 4.62 -23.06
CA SER A 53 7.54 4.94 -21.83
C SER A 53 6.69 3.75 -21.34
N THR A 54 7.11 2.52 -21.64
CA THR A 54 6.26 1.33 -21.53
C THR A 54 6.54 0.66 -20.19
N GLY A 55 5.88 1.14 -19.13
CA GLY A 55 5.89 0.48 -17.84
C GLY A 55 5.06 -0.82 -17.83
N ILE A 56 5.23 -1.64 -16.80
CA ILE A 56 4.44 -2.85 -16.54
C ILE A 56 3.13 -2.43 -15.90
N ASN A 57 1.99 -2.70 -16.55
CA ASN A 57 0.69 -2.51 -15.94
C ASN A 57 0.22 -3.80 -15.27
N PHE A 58 -0.33 -3.71 -14.07
CA PHE A 58 -0.92 -4.83 -13.35
C PHE A 58 -2.01 -4.34 -12.39
N SER A 59 -2.83 -5.28 -11.91
CA SER A 59 -3.91 -5.01 -10.97
C SER A 59 -3.64 -5.74 -9.66
N LEU A 60 -3.97 -5.12 -8.53
CA LEU A 60 -4.00 -5.77 -7.22
C LEU A 60 -5.38 -5.60 -6.59
N GLY A 61 -6.01 -6.71 -6.20
CA GLY A 61 -7.19 -6.67 -5.34
C GLY A 61 -6.84 -6.35 -3.89
N TYR A 62 -7.83 -6.02 -3.08
CA TYR A 62 -7.64 -5.78 -1.64
C TYR A 62 -6.98 -6.97 -0.95
N GLU A 63 -6.02 -6.67 -0.06
CA GLU A 63 -5.12 -7.60 0.63
C GLU A 63 -4.25 -8.50 -0.27
N GLN A 64 -4.33 -8.34 -1.60
CA GLN A 64 -3.46 -9.06 -2.51
C GLN A 64 -2.06 -8.48 -2.53
N GLN A 65 -1.11 -9.35 -2.85
CA GLN A 65 0.30 -9.03 -2.85
C GLN A 65 0.97 -9.55 -4.13
N VAL A 66 2.02 -8.85 -4.52
CA VAL A 66 2.89 -9.22 -5.64
C VAL A 66 4.34 -9.10 -5.23
N LEU A 67 5.14 -10.09 -5.60
CA LEU A 67 6.58 -10.07 -5.42
C LEU A 67 7.24 -9.49 -6.67
N LEU A 68 7.73 -8.28 -6.55
CA LEU A 68 8.54 -7.62 -7.58
C LEU A 68 9.97 -8.13 -7.47
N ILE A 69 10.55 -8.56 -8.59
CA ILE A 69 11.89 -9.15 -8.63
C ILE A 69 12.75 -8.38 -9.63
N SER A 70 13.88 -7.89 -9.14
CA SER A 70 14.95 -7.27 -9.93
C SER A 70 16.18 -8.17 -9.95
N ARG A 71 16.82 -8.31 -11.10
CA ARG A 71 18.04 -9.10 -11.37
C ARG A 71 19.06 -8.28 -12.15
N LYS A 72 20.15 -7.88 -11.48
CA LYS A 72 21.28 -7.18 -12.10
C LYS A 72 22.54 -8.02 -12.00
N GLY A 73 22.89 -8.71 -13.08
CA GLY A 73 23.95 -9.72 -13.07
C GLY A 73 23.57 -10.90 -12.16
N ASP A 74 24.42 -11.22 -11.18
CA ASP A 74 24.19 -12.28 -10.20
C ASP A 74 23.39 -11.81 -8.95
N VAL A 75 23.10 -10.51 -8.85
CA VAL A 75 22.37 -9.95 -7.71
C VAL A 75 20.87 -10.02 -7.96
N ARG A 76 20.15 -10.62 -7.00
CA ARG A 76 18.68 -10.69 -6.96
C ARG A 76 18.18 -9.91 -5.75
N GLU A 77 17.30 -8.96 -6.01
CA GLU A 77 16.55 -8.24 -4.97
C GLU A 77 15.06 -8.36 -5.25
N SER A 78 14.27 -8.32 -4.17
CA SER A 78 12.82 -8.41 -4.26
C SER A 78 12.13 -7.47 -3.29
N LEU A 79 10.93 -7.06 -3.68
CA LEU A 79 10.04 -6.21 -2.92
C LEU A 79 8.64 -6.84 -2.96
N LEU A 80 8.09 -7.14 -1.79
CA LEU A 80 6.70 -7.54 -1.65
C LEU A 80 5.85 -6.28 -1.58
N LEU A 81 5.00 -6.09 -2.59
CA LEU A 81 4.08 -4.96 -2.71
C LEU A 81 2.67 -5.47 -2.43
N GLY A 82 1.92 -4.79 -1.54
CA GLY A 82 0.54 -5.15 -1.24
C GLY A 82 -0.40 -3.94 -1.21
N PHE A 83 -1.67 -4.18 -1.48
CA PHE A 83 -2.75 -3.20 -1.31
C PHE A 83 -3.51 -3.51 -0.02
N THR A 84 -3.42 -2.65 1.00
CA THR A 84 -3.80 -3.01 2.38
C THR A 84 -4.82 -2.07 3.03
N GLY A 85 -5.34 -1.06 2.32
CA GLY A 85 -6.31 -0.13 2.90
C GLY A 85 -6.87 0.82 1.85
N ILE A 86 -8.13 1.24 1.99
CA ILE A 86 -8.79 2.17 1.09
C ILE A 86 -9.73 3.10 1.86
N GLU A 87 -9.59 4.40 1.64
CA GLU A 87 -10.60 5.40 2.00
C GLU A 87 -11.11 6.05 0.72
N ASP A 88 -12.34 5.69 0.32
CA ASP A 88 -12.95 6.19 -0.92
C ASP A 88 -14.09 7.16 -0.62
N SER A 89 -13.87 8.42 -1.00
CA SER A 89 -14.83 9.52 -0.91
C SER A 89 -15.22 10.07 -2.28
N ARG A 90 -14.84 9.39 -3.37
CA ARG A 90 -15.11 9.83 -4.74
C ARG A 90 -16.61 10.06 -4.95
N CYS A 91 -16.94 11.06 -5.74
CA CYS A 91 -18.34 11.32 -6.08
C CYS A 91 -18.92 10.11 -6.83
N PRO A 92 -20.02 9.52 -6.37
CA PRO A 92 -20.64 8.40 -7.07
C PRO A 92 -21.05 8.77 -8.49
N ILE A 93 -20.90 7.82 -9.42
CA ILE A 93 -21.10 8.07 -10.87
C ILE A 93 -22.53 8.49 -11.24
N ASN A 94 -23.50 8.17 -10.39
CA ASN A 94 -24.92 8.50 -10.53
C ASN A 94 -25.38 9.61 -9.57
N ALA A 95 -24.45 10.31 -8.91
CA ALA A 95 -24.73 11.43 -8.00
C ALA A 95 -24.26 12.76 -8.59
N ARG A 96 -24.80 13.86 -8.05
CA ARG A 96 -24.29 15.23 -8.29
C ARG A 96 -23.65 15.74 -7.01
N CYS A 97 -22.33 15.76 -6.98
CA CYS A 97 -21.59 16.24 -5.82
C CYS A 97 -21.11 17.68 -6.02
N ILE A 98 -20.93 18.39 -4.91
CA ILE A 98 -20.31 19.72 -4.90
C ILE A 98 -18.79 19.59 -5.12
N THR A 99 -18.18 18.53 -4.58
CA THR A 99 -16.76 18.20 -4.71
C THR A 99 -16.59 16.81 -5.35
N PRO A 100 -15.52 16.58 -6.13
CA PRO A 100 -15.31 15.29 -6.79
C PRO A 100 -14.85 14.16 -5.85
N GLY A 101 -14.37 14.48 -4.64
CA GLY A 101 -13.84 13.51 -3.69
C GLY A 101 -12.51 12.89 -4.13
N ALA A 102 -12.03 11.90 -3.38
CA ALA A 102 -10.75 11.23 -3.62
C ALA A 102 -10.80 9.76 -3.21
N ALA A 103 -9.92 8.95 -3.80
CA ALA A 103 -9.62 7.59 -3.35
C ALA A 103 -8.19 7.56 -2.83
N GLU A 104 -8.04 7.33 -1.52
CA GLU A 104 -6.77 7.19 -0.82
C GLU A 104 -6.50 5.71 -0.57
N VAL A 105 -5.48 5.16 -1.21
CA VAL A 105 -5.07 3.75 -1.06
C VAL A 105 -3.84 3.66 -0.19
N THR A 106 -3.77 2.65 0.67
CA THR A 106 -2.58 2.31 1.45
C THR A 106 -1.85 1.16 0.79
N MET A 107 -0.61 1.40 0.39
CA MET A 107 0.27 0.39 -0.20
C MET A 107 1.32 -0.05 0.82
N SER A 108 1.52 -1.37 0.95
CA SER A 108 2.58 -1.94 1.78
C SER A 108 3.79 -2.33 0.95
N PHE A 109 4.97 -2.06 1.49
CA PHE A 109 6.28 -2.30 0.89
C PHE A 109 7.12 -3.10 1.89
N ALA A 110 7.38 -4.37 1.60
CA ALA A 110 8.24 -5.21 2.43
C ALA A 110 9.46 -5.70 1.65
N ASN A 111 10.65 -5.43 2.16
CA ASN A 111 11.91 -5.91 1.61
C ASN A 111 12.83 -6.38 2.74
N ARG A 112 14.07 -6.74 2.39
CA ARG A 112 15.07 -7.17 3.41
C ARG A 112 15.44 -6.10 4.44
N PHE A 113 15.14 -4.83 4.16
CA PHE A 113 15.47 -3.70 5.02
C PHE A 113 14.32 -3.28 5.95
N GLY A 114 13.10 -3.77 5.72
CA GLY A 114 11.97 -3.51 6.60
C GLY A 114 10.62 -3.57 5.90
N PHE A 115 9.61 -3.11 6.64
CA PHE A 115 8.22 -2.97 6.22
C PHE A 115 7.81 -1.51 6.36
N ASN A 116 7.24 -0.95 5.29
CA ASN A 116 6.70 0.41 5.27
C ASN A 116 5.32 0.40 4.63
N THR A 117 4.46 1.31 5.06
CA THR A 117 3.21 1.63 4.36
C THR A 117 3.28 3.05 3.83
N LEU A 118 2.81 3.26 2.60
CA LEU A 118 2.80 4.54 1.95
C LEU A 118 1.41 4.79 1.33
N PRO A 119 0.78 5.94 1.59
CA PRO A 119 -0.46 6.30 0.94
C PRO A 119 -0.20 6.72 -0.51
N MET A 120 -1.13 6.38 -1.39
CA MET A 120 -1.27 6.93 -2.74
C MET A 120 -2.68 7.47 -2.92
N CYS A 121 -2.88 8.45 -3.79
CA CYS A 121 -4.20 9.06 -3.95
C CYS A 121 -4.55 9.53 -5.37
N ILE A 122 -5.79 9.23 -5.80
CA ILE A 122 -6.40 9.78 -7.03
C ILE A 122 -7.60 10.65 -6.66
N GLY A 123 -7.81 11.74 -7.41
CA GLY A 123 -8.91 12.68 -7.22
C GLY A 123 -8.49 13.91 -6.42
N ALA A 124 -9.42 14.46 -5.63
CA ALA A 124 -9.21 15.67 -4.84
C ALA A 124 -8.47 15.40 -3.52
N CYS A 125 -7.25 14.90 -3.65
CA CYS A 125 -6.36 14.56 -2.56
C CYS A 125 -5.90 15.81 -1.80
N GLY A 126 -5.72 15.68 -0.49
CA GLY A 126 -5.00 16.68 0.31
C GLY A 126 -3.52 16.76 -0.07
N VAL A 127 -2.79 17.60 0.66
CA VAL A 127 -1.31 17.57 0.62
C VAL A 127 -0.87 16.29 1.33
N LEU A 128 -0.26 15.33 0.62
CA LEU A 128 0.45 14.24 1.29
C LEU A 128 1.84 14.76 1.68
N ASP A 129 2.37 14.30 2.82
CA ASP A 129 3.68 14.71 3.33
C ASP A 129 4.82 14.05 2.52
N ARG A 130 4.94 14.41 1.23
CA ARG A 130 5.93 13.89 0.28
C ARG A 130 6.66 15.02 -0.43
N PRO A 131 7.97 14.87 -0.71
CA PRO A 131 8.83 15.96 -1.20
C PRO A 131 8.47 16.55 -2.58
N PHE A 132 7.51 15.96 -3.29
CA PHE A 132 7.07 16.41 -4.63
C PHE A 132 5.55 16.64 -4.73
N ASP A 133 4.84 16.66 -3.61
CA ASP A 133 3.38 16.87 -3.55
C ASP A 133 3.06 18.37 -3.67
N ASN A 134 3.20 18.91 -4.87
CA ASN A 134 2.94 20.31 -5.17
C ASN A 134 1.44 20.49 -5.48
N GLU A 135 0.62 20.86 -4.49
CA GLU A 135 -0.72 21.52 -4.59
C GLU A 135 -1.74 21.06 -5.66
N ALA A 136 -1.61 19.87 -6.26
CA ALA A 136 -2.56 19.41 -7.26
C ALA A 136 -3.89 19.04 -6.58
N GLN A 137 -4.86 19.95 -6.66
CA GLN A 137 -6.24 19.77 -6.15
C GLN A 137 -7.00 18.64 -6.84
N GLN A 138 -6.50 18.12 -7.96
CA GLN A 138 -7.07 16.97 -8.65
C GLN A 138 -5.95 16.15 -9.30
N ARG A 139 -5.73 14.95 -8.79
CA ARG A 139 -4.71 14.00 -9.29
C ARG A 139 -5.36 12.94 -10.16
N MET A 140 -4.81 12.75 -11.36
CA MET A 140 -5.23 11.65 -12.25
C MET A 140 -4.42 10.38 -12.01
N GLU A 141 -3.22 10.53 -11.45
CA GLU A 141 -2.32 9.46 -11.08
C GLU A 141 -1.47 9.92 -9.90
N ASP A 142 -0.87 8.96 -9.21
CA ASP A 142 0.03 9.23 -8.10
C ASP A 142 1.27 8.36 -8.17
N GLU A 143 2.41 8.86 -7.71
CA GLU A 143 3.70 8.21 -7.91
C GLU A 143 4.46 7.98 -6.59
N ILE A 144 5.02 6.78 -6.43
CA ILE A 144 5.97 6.44 -5.39
C ILE A 144 7.28 6.00 -6.04
N VAL A 145 8.40 6.57 -5.61
CA VAL A 145 9.74 6.16 -6.04
C VAL A 145 10.33 5.18 -5.03
N PHE A 146 10.92 4.10 -5.52
CA PHE A 146 11.63 3.11 -4.71
C PHE A 146 12.87 2.57 -5.44
N GLU A 147 13.85 2.04 -4.70
CA GLU A 147 15.09 1.52 -5.26
C GLU A 147 15.17 0.00 -5.11
N LEU A 148 15.55 -0.70 -6.20
CA LEU A 148 15.96 -2.10 -6.21
C LEU A 148 17.21 -2.27 -7.08
N ASN A 149 18.21 -3.00 -6.59
CA ASN A 149 19.50 -3.22 -7.28
C ASN A 149 20.15 -1.93 -7.81
N ASN A 150 20.09 -0.84 -7.02
CA ASN A 150 20.57 0.48 -7.41
C ASN A 150 19.93 1.03 -8.69
N THR A 151 18.66 0.70 -8.90
CA THR A 151 17.80 1.22 -9.97
C THR A 151 16.56 1.82 -9.34
N ASN A 152 16.27 3.08 -9.68
CA ASN A 152 15.07 3.75 -9.23
C ASN A 152 13.89 3.35 -10.10
N TYR A 153 12.85 2.86 -9.46
CA TYR A 153 11.57 2.54 -10.06
C TYR A 153 10.52 3.53 -9.58
N VAL A 154 9.53 3.76 -10.43
CA VAL A 154 8.35 4.55 -10.11
C VAL A 154 7.14 3.63 -10.17
N LEU A 155 6.48 3.44 -9.03
CA LEU A 155 5.15 2.86 -8.95
C LEU A 155 4.13 3.97 -9.16
N VAL A 156 3.27 3.82 -10.17
CA VAL A 156 2.23 4.78 -10.53
C VAL A 156 0.87 4.15 -10.24
N LEU A 157 0.05 4.80 -9.42
CA LEU A 157 -1.37 4.49 -9.27
C LEU A 157 -2.13 5.13 -10.42
N LYS A 158 -2.75 4.30 -11.28
CA LYS A 158 -3.44 4.73 -12.49
C LYS A 158 -4.95 4.80 -12.30
N ASP A 159 -5.52 3.89 -11.52
CA ASP A 159 -6.97 3.85 -11.26
C ASP A 159 -7.30 3.06 -9.98
N VAL A 160 -8.51 3.27 -9.45
CA VAL A 160 -9.10 2.53 -8.33
C VAL A 160 -10.50 2.08 -8.74
N THR A 161 -10.78 0.79 -8.63
CA THR A 161 -12.07 0.18 -8.99
C THR A 161 -12.66 -0.57 -7.78
N PRO A 162 -13.98 -0.69 -7.65
CA PRO A 162 -15.02 -0.14 -8.53
C PRO A 162 -15.15 1.38 -8.38
N TYR A 163 -15.92 2.02 -9.26
CA TYR A 163 -16.38 3.38 -9.01
C TYR A 163 -17.65 3.32 -8.16
N LEU A 164 -17.79 4.28 -7.23
CA LEU A 164 -18.92 4.29 -6.31
C LEU A 164 -20.25 4.53 -7.04
N GLU A 165 -21.29 3.84 -6.59
CA GLU A 165 -22.68 4.04 -7.00
C GLU A 165 -23.52 4.46 -5.78
N ALA A 166 -24.28 5.55 -5.90
CA ALA A 166 -25.08 6.09 -4.81
C ALA A 166 -26.16 5.08 -4.39
N GLY A 167 -26.19 4.77 -3.09
CA GLY A 167 -27.10 3.79 -2.51
C GLY A 167 -26.62 2.34 -2.63
N VAL A 168 -25.48 2.10 -3.24
CA VAL A 168 -24.84 0.77 -3.29
C VAL A 168 -23.69 0.76 -2.27
N PRO A 169 -23.75 -0.06 -1.21
CA PRO A 169 -22.62 -0.21 -0.31
C PRO A 169 -21.47 -0.90 -1.06
N THR A 170 -20.26 -0.42 -0.84
CA THR A 170 -19.02 -1.05 -1.32
C THR A 170 -18.18 -1.38 -0.10
N VAL A 171 -17.67 -2.60 -0.03
CA VAL A 171 -16.76 -3.03 1.05
C VAL A 171 -15.33 -3.09 0.54
N GLU A 172 -14.34 -3.12 1.43
CA GLU A 172 -12.92 -3.05 1.06
C GLU A 172 -12.52 -4.19 0.11
N GLU A 173 -13.08 -5.37 0.31
CA GLU A 173 -12.80 -6.58 -0.49
C GLU A 173 -13.24 -6.46 -1.94
N ASP A 174 -14.14 -5.53 -2.26
CA ASP A 174 -14.57 -5.26 -3.63
C ASP A 174 -13.51 -4.48 -4.43
N TYR A 175 -12.56 -3.83 -3.75
CA TYR A 175 -11.62 -2.91 -4.39
C TYR A 175 -10.45 -3.61 -5.08
N ALA A 176 -10.02 -2.99 -6.17
CA ALA A 176 -8.76 -3.27 -6.85
C ALA A 176 -8.12 -1.98 -7.35
N VAL A 177 -6.79 -1.95 -7.32
CA VAL A 177 -5.98 -0.84 -7.85
C VAL A 177 -5.32 -1.23 -9.16
N GLN A 178 -5.30 -0.31 -10.12
CA GLN A 178 -4.53 -0.42 -11.36
C GLN A 178 -3.20 0.31 -11.19
N LEU A 179 -2.11 -0.41 -11.35
CA LEU A 179 -0.76 0.07 -11.09
C LEU A 179 0.10 -0.04 -12.34
N GLN A 180 1.08 0.86 -12.45
CA GLN A 180 2.13 0.80 -13.45
C GLN A 180 3.51 0.91 -12.78
N ILE A 181 4.46 0.04 -13.12
CA ILE A 181 5.87 0.19 -12.73
C ILE A 181 6.68 0.62 -13.94
N LYS A 182 7.44 1.70 -13.81
CA LYS A 182 8.40 2.19 -14.82
C LYS A 182 9.75 2.48 -14.20
N VAL A 183 10.81 2.50 -15.00
CA VAL A 183 12.13 2.99 -14.56
C VAL A 183 12.13 4.52 -14.59
N GLN A 184 12.78 5.13 -13.60
CA GLN A 184 12.94 6.58 -13.50
C GLN A 184 13.98 7.11 -14.49
#